data_AF-A0A3D6BI91-F1
#
_entry.id   AF-A0A3D6BI91-F1
#
_cell.length_a   1.000
_cell.length_b   1.000
_cell.length_c   1.000
_cell.angle_alpha   90.00
_cell.angle_beta   90.00
_cell.angle_gamma   90.00
#
_symmetry.space_group_name_H-M   'P 1'
#
loop_
_entity.id
_entity.type
_entity.pdbx_description
1 polymer ?
#
loop_
_entity_poly.entity_id
_entity_poly.type
_entity_poly.pdbx_seq_one_letter_code
_entity_poly.pdbx_strand_id
1 'polypeptide(L)'
;MAKKLYEEADVQAVAAAIRLRNGSSAAYKLSQMASAIESLKTGDKYAQTDVPEYVRAEALEVAKKVSAVQTTGSITFIAASDAHHHSDDEYIVNGNLHAGMAMKALSYILPGIDFCCFLGDYSIGSETTTLAQGRQHFAEINAILKEGFGGIPQFRTPGDRDGLRRALETNDNTWLQPKEIYTYVGRYNEGATYGSTTEGYCYRDFDEKKLRVFCLSTAEIGMNWDNVSLTQRLWFARALKAVGAKAGWGVVILSHYPLDFTENQDKNSSAKTLGNILKQYIDGGSVTLSGMTVSFKDSNSAKIYAAFHGHTHNFAVAKLSDVQDSGNTEFNVLRVATPNMCYFYNNEFGENEGADSNGIEYGEATTYAKTHDTADDTSFVVNVINPSEGKIHSFCYGAGYDREITIPSSGE
;
A
#
# COMPACT_ATOMS: atom_id res chain seq x y z
N MET A 1 -1.71 -63.16 -8.91
CA MET A 1 -1.92 -61.97 -8.05
C MET A 1 -1.99 -60.76 -8.96
N ALA A 2 -3.10 -60.01 -8.95
CA ALA A 2 -3.21 -58.78 -9.73
C ALA A 2 -2.22 -57.76 -9.16
N LYS A 3 -1.31 -57.27 -10.00
CA LYS A 3 -0.33 -56.25 -9.63
C LYS A 3 -1.12 -54.95 -9.36
N LYS A 4 -1.07 -54.42 -8.13
CA LYS A 4 -1.62 -53.09 -7.86
C LYS A 4 -0.87 -52.09 -8.76
N LEU A 5 -1.62 -51.30 -9.51
CA LEU A 5 -1.10 -50.29 -10.43
C LEU A 5 -0.65 -49.01 -9.72
N TYR A 6 -1.03 -48.83 -8.45
CA TYR A 6 -0.77 -47.64 -7.66
C TYR A 6 -0.77 -47.98 -6.16
N GLU A 7 0.02 -47.21 -5.39
CA GLU A 7 0.04 -47.29 -3.94
C GLU A 7 -1.12 -46.49 -3.34
N GLU A 8 -1.70 -47.00 -2.25
CA GLU A 8 -2.86 -46.38 -1.61
C GLU A 8 -2.52 -45.01 -1.00
N ALA A 9 -1.28 -44.85 -0.54
CA ALA A 9 -0.75 -43.59 -0.01
C ALA A 9 -0.74 -42.47 -1.08
N ASP A 10 -0.39 -42.79 -2.32
CA ASP A 10 -0.35 -41.82 -3.43
C ASP A 10 -1.76 -41.31 -3.75
N VAL A 11 -2.75 -42.21 -3.75
CA VAL A 11 -4.16 -41.87 -3.97
C VAL A 11 -4.69 -40.99 -2.84
N GLN A 12 -4.30 -41.26 -1.59
CA GLN A 12 -4.67 -40.43 -0.44
C GLN A 12 -4.02 -39.03 -0.51
N ALA A 13 -2.77 -38.95 -0.96
CA ALA A 13 -2.06 -37.68 -1.15
C ALA A 13 -2.75 -36.80 -2.20
N VAL A 14 -3.15 -37.37 -3.34
CA VAL A 14 -3.91 -36.65 -4.38
C VAL A 14 -5.26 -36.16 -3.84
N ALA A 15 -5.99 -36.99 -3.09
CA ALA A 15 -7.25 -36.59 -2.46
C ALA A 15 -7.06 -35.43 -1.47
N ALA A 16 -5.97 -35.45 -0.68
CA ALA A 16 -5.64 -34.39 0.26
C ALA A 16 -5.31 -33.07 -0.46
N ALA A 17 -4.56 -33.14 -1.56
CA ALA A 17 -4.23 -31.98 -2.38
C ALA A 17 -5.47 -31.34 -3.02
N ILE A 18 -6.42 -32.14 -3.53
CA ILE A 18 -7.71 -31.65 -4.06
C ILE A 18 -8.50 -30.91 -2.98
N ARG A 19 -8.62 -31.50 -1.78
CA ARG A 19 -9.29 -30.89 -0.62
C ARG A 19 -8.66 -29.56 -0.21
N LEU A 20 -7.33 -29.52 -0.16
CA LEU A 20 -6.58 -28.29 0.14
C LEU A 20 -6.89 -27.19 -0.89
N ARG A 21 -6.97 -27.55 -2.17
CA ARG A 21 -7.18 -26.60 -3.28
C ARG A 21 -8.60 -26.08 -3.42
N ASN A 22 -9.63 -26.84 -3.04
CA ASN A 22 -11.03 -26.39 -3.11
C ASN A 22 -11.66 -26.07 -1.75
N GLY A 23 -10.91 -26.16 -0.65
CA GLY A 23 -11.41 -25.92 0.69
C GLY A 23 -12.47 -26.94 1.16
N SER A 24 -12.57 -28.11 0.50
CA SER A 24 -13.57 -29.13 0.83
C SER A 24 -13.03 -30.14 1.85
N SER A 25 -13.92 -30.69 2.68
CA SER A 25 -13.66 -31.86 3.53
C SER A 25 -14.10 -33.19 2.88
N ALA A 26 -14.54 -33.16 1.62
CA ALA A 26 -15.09 -34.33 0.94
C ALA A 26 -14.05 -35.47 0.78
N ALA A 27 -14.53 -36.71 0.97
CA ALA A 27 -13.76 -37.90 0.62
C ALA A 27 -13.91 -38.19 -0.88
N TYR A 28 -12.80 -38.32 -1.60
CA TYR A 28 -12.79 -38.61 -3.03
C TYR A 28 -12.46 -40.08 -3.29
N LYS A 29 -13.31 -40.76 -4.07
CA LYS A 29 -12.94 -42.03 -4.72
C LYS A 29 -12.05 -41.74 -5.92
N LEU A 30 -11.18 -42.69 -6.31
CA LEU A 30 -10.30 -42.55 -7.47
C LEU A 30 -11.06 -42.14 -8.75
N SER A 31 -12.23 -42.74 -8.99
CA SER A 31 -13.10 -42.44 -10.15
C SER A 31 -13.70 -41.02 -10.13
N GLN A 32 -13.66 -40.34 -8.98
CA GLN A 32 -14.16 -38.98 -8.80
C GLN A 32 -13.03 -37.96 -8.83
N MET A 33 -11.77 -38.38 -8.69
CA MET A 33 -10.63 -37.47 -8.61
C MET A 33 -10.42 -36.70 -9.92
N ALA A 34 -10.59 -37.35 -11.07
CA ALA A 34 -10.48 -36.68 -12.37
C ALA A 34 -11.49 -35.53 -12.49
N SER A 35 -12.78 -35.81 -12.27
CA SER A 35 -13.81 -34.76 -12.29
C SER A 35 -13.64 -33.75 -11.17
N ALA A 36 -13.15 -34.16 -9.99
CA ALA A 36 -12.85 -33.24 -8.90
C ALA A 36 -11.74 -32.26 -9.30
N ILE A 37 -10.66 -32.73 -9.93
CA ILE A 37 -9.57 -31.92 -10.50
C ILE A 37 -10.09 -31.01 -11.61
N GLU A 38 -10.90 -31.53 -12.55
CA GLU A 38 -11.52 -30.71 -13.61
C GLU A 38 -12.48 -29.66 -13.04
N SER A 39 -13.14 -29.98 -11.93
CA SER A 39 -14.05 -29.08 -11.19
C SER A 39 -13.35 -28.14 -10.23
N LEU A 40 -12.03 -28.31 -9.99
CA LEU A 40 -11.20 -27.27 -9.42
C LEU A 40 -11.22 -26.17 -10.46
N LYS A 41 -12.24 -25.30 -10.38
CA LYS A 41 -12.29 -24.08 -11.16
C LYS A 41 -10.94 -23.41 -10.94
N THR A 42 -10.14 -23.35 -12.00
CA THR A 42 -9.09 -22.37 -12.12
C THR A 42 -9.77 -21.03 -11.91
N GLY A 43 -9.70 -20.48 -10.68
CA GLY A 43 -10.14 -19.12 -10.41
C GLY A 43 -9.33 -18.24 -11.34
N ASP A 44 -9.97 -17.77 -12.40
CA ASP A 44 -9.40 -17.32 -13.66
C ASP A 44 -8.22 -18.16 -14.15
N LYS A 45 -8.31 -18.71 -15.36
CA LYS A 45 -7.07 -19.10 -16.03
C LYS A 45 -6.25 -17.81 -16.15
N TYR A 46 -5.26 -17.62 -15.27
CA TYR A 46 -4.13 -16.76 -15.59
C TYR A 46 -3.50 -17.41 -16.80
N ALA A 47 -3.92 -16.96 -17.99
CA ALA A 47 -3.34 -17.42 -19.23
C ALA A 47 -1.90 -16.95 -19.20
N GLN A 48 -0.99 -17.82 -18.73
CA GLN A 48 0.42 -17.49 -18.55
C GLN A 48 1.05 -16.97 -19.85
N THR A 49 0.45 -17.29 -21.00
CA THR A 49 0.85 -16.86 -22.34
C THR A 49 0.75 -15.34 -22.56
N ASP A 50 -0.07 -14.63 -21.80
CA ASP A 50 -0.33 -13.20 -22.02
C ASP A 50 0.53 -12.30 -21.11
N VAL A 51 1.36 -12.90 -20.25
CA VAL A 51 2.29 -12.18 -19.39
C VAL A 51 3.72 -12.39 -19.90
N PRO A 52 4.55 -11.35 -20.01
CA PRO A 52 5.93 -11.53 -20.45
C PRO A 52 6.73 -12.45 -19.51
N GLU A 53 7.69 -13.19 -20.06
CA GLU A 53 8.49 -14.14 -19.27
C GLU A 53 9.29 -13.44 -18.17
N TYR A 54 9.86 -12.26 -18.46
CA TYR A 54 10.61 -11.48 -17.49
C TYR A 54 9.75 -11.04 -16.30
N VAL A 55 8.46 -10.71 -16.53
CA VAL A 55 7.52 -10.34 -15.46
C VAL A 55 7.29 -11.53 -14.52
N ARG A 56 7.04 -12.72 -15.10
CA ARG A 56 6.82 -13.93 -14.30
C ARG A 56 8.07 -14.36 -13.54
N ALA A 57 9.24 -14.25 -14.19
CA ALA A 57 10.51 -14.62 -13.59
C ALA A 57 10.82 -13.74 -12.37
N GLU A 58 10.70 -12.41 -12.51
CA GLU A 58 10.95 -11.48 -11.41
C GLU A 58 9.92 -11.65 -10.28
N ALA A 59 8.64 -11.81 -10.61
CA ALA A 59 7.60 -12.09 -9.60
C ALA A 59 7.90 -13.38 -8.82
N LEU A 60 8.43 -14.42 -9.49
CA LEU A 60 8.84 -15.65 -8.84
C LEU A 60 10.05 -15.46 -7.93
N GLU A 61 11.04 -14.66 -8.33
CA GLU A 61 12.19 -14.35 -7.49
C GLU A 61 11.77 -13.57 -6.24
N VAL A 62 10.95 -12.53 -6.39
CA VAL A 62 10.36 -11.81 -5.24
C VAL A 62 9.60 -12.77 -4.32
N ALA A 63 8.77 -13.66 -4.87
CA ALA A 63 8.03 -14.63 -4.07
C ALA A 63 8.93 -15.59 -3.29
N LYS A 64 10.07 -16.02 -3.86
CA LYS A 64 11.05 -16.86 -3.15
C LYS A 64 11.65 -16.12 -1.95
N LYS A 65 12.04 -14.85 -2.14
CA LYS A 65 12.61 -14.02 -1.07
C LYS A 65 11.59 -13.78 0.05
N VAL A 66 10.34 -13.46 -0.31
CA VAL A 66 9.22 -13.29 0.64
C VAL A 66 9.00 -14.58 1.45
N SER A 67 8.88 -15.72 0.76
CA SER A 67 8.63 -17.01 1.39
C SER A 67 9.76 -17.43 2.35
N ALA A 68 11.00 -16.97 2.12
CA ALA A 68 12.14 -17.30 2.95
C ALA A 68 12.13 -16.62 4.33
N VAL A 69 11.45 -15.47 4.46
CA VAL A 69 11.38 -14.69 5.71
C VAL A 69 9.99 -14.70 6.35
N GLN A 70 8.98 -15.19 5.63
CA GLN A 70 7.61 -15.25 6.13
C GLN A 70 7.48 -16.33 7.22
N THR A 71 6.78 -15.97 8.29
CA THR A 71 6.41 -16.83 9.41
C THR A 71 4.91 -16.74 9.65
N THR A 72 4.36 -17.62 10.49
CA THR A 72 2.92 -17.58 10.84
C THR A 72 2.50 -16.24 11.46
N GLY A 73 3.40 -15.60 12.21
CA GLY A 73 3.17 -14.31 12.87
C GLY A 73 3.45 -13.10 11.99
N SER A 74 3.96 -13.29 10.77
CA SER A 74 4.27 -12.20 9.86
C SER A 74 3.01 -11.51 9.36
N ILE A 75 3.16 -10.23 9.00
CA ILE A 75 2.17 -9.46 8.26
C ILE A 75 2.77 -9.20 6.88
N THR A 76 2.15 -9.74 5.83
CA THR A 76 2.65 -9.65 4.46
C THR A 76 1.70 -8.85 3.60
N PHE A 77 2.19 -7.82 2.91
CA PHE A 77 1.35 -7.00 2.05
C PHE A 77 2.11 -6.42 0.86
N ILE A 78 1.38 -6.21 -0.24
CA ILE A 78 1.89 -5.49 -1.40
C ILE A 78 1.61 -4.00 -1.23
N ALA A 79 2.60 -3.14 -1.47
CA ALA A 79 2.43 -1.70 -1.56
C ALA A 79 2.87 -1.21 -2.93
N ALA A 80 1.97 -0.48 -3.60
CA ALA A 80 2.18 0.18 -4.88
C ALA A 80 1.68 1.62 -4.79
N SER A 81 2.18 2.50 -5.65
CA SER A 81 1.82 3.92 -5.65
C SER A 81 2.18 4.60 -6.96
N ASP A 82 1.66 5.81 -7.18
CA ASP A 82 2.20 6.76 -8.16
C ASP A 82 2.29 6.16 -9.56
N ALA A 83 1.15 5.64 -10.03
CA ALA A 83 1.02 5.11 -11.37
C ALA A 83 1.12 6.21 -12.43
N HIS A 84 0.79 7.47 -12.05
CA HIS A 84 0.80 8.66 -12.91
C HIS A 84 0.33 8.36 -14.31
N HIS A 85 -0.79 7.65 -14.42
CA HIS A 85 -1.16 7.04 -15.68
C HIS A 85 -1.45 8.12 -16.72
N HIS A 86 -1.00 7.85 -17.93
CA HIS A 86 -1.27 8.65 -19.11
C HIS A 86 -1.48 7.70 -20.28
N SER A 87 -2.73 7.59 -20.75
CA SER A 87 -3.12 6.57 -21.74
C SER A 87 -2.39 6.70 -23.09
N ASP A 88 -1.84 7.88 -23.39
CA ASP A 88 -1.14 8.17 -24.64
C ASP A 88 0.37 7.87 -24.57
N ASP A 89 0.89 7.47 -23.41
CA ASP A 89 2.31 7.15 -23.21
C ASP A 89 2.50 5.63 -23.03
N GLU A 90 3.03 4.98 -24.07
CA GLU A 90 3.20 3.52 -24.08
C GLU A 90 4.13 3.00 -22.97
N TYR A 91 5.09 3.80 -22.51
CA TYR A 91 6.03 3.39 -21.47
C TYR A 91 5.31 3.32 -20.12
N ILE A 92 4.50 4.33 -19.82
CA ILE A 92 3.67 4.37 -18.61
C ILE A 92 2.60 3.26 -18.67
N VAL A 93 1.94 3.09 -19.82
CA VAL A 93 0.89 2.08 -19.99
C VAL A 93 1.45 0.68 -19.79
N ASN A 94 2.55 0.34 -20.46
CA ASN A 94 3.15 -0.99 -20.36
C ASN A 94 3.69 -1.27 -18.96
N GLY A 95 4.42 -0.32 -18.35
CA GLY A 95 4.95 -0.48 -16.99
C GLY A 95 3.84 -0.71 -15.95
N ASN A 96 2.77 0.10 -15.98
CA ASN A 96 1.64 -0.08 -15.07
C ASN A 96 0.92 -1.42 -15.29
N LEU A 97 0.80 -1.88 -16.54
CA LEU A 97 0.22 -3.18 -16.87
C LEU A 97 1.10 -4.33 -16.33
N HIS A 98 2.42 -4.26 -16.52
CA HIS A 98 3.36 -5.27 -16.03
C HIS A 98 3.37 -5.36 -14.51
N ALA A 99 3.27 -4.23 -13.79
CA ALA A 99 3.08 -4.23 -12.34
C ALA A 99 1.80 -4.98 -11.95
N GLY A 100 0.68 -4.73 -12.63
CA GLY A 100 -0.58 -5.47 -12.40
C GLY A 100 -0.44 -6.97 -12.63
N MET A 101 0.22 -7.36 -13.72
CA MET A 101 0.49 -8.76 -14.06
C MET A 101 1.37 -9.45 -13.01
N ALA A 102 2.39 -8.75 -12.50
CA ALA A 102 3.28 -9.22 -11.44
C ALA A 102 2.56 -9.36 -10.11
N MET A 103 1.78 -8.34 -9.68
CA MET A 103 0.96 -8.39 -8.47
C MET A 103 -0.04 -9.55 -8.52
N LYS A 104 -0.67 -9.77 -9.69
CA LYS A 104 -1.53 -10.94 -9.92
C LYS A 104 -0.74 -12.24 -9.81
N ALA A 105 0.44 -12.35 -10.42
CA ALA A 105 1.26 -13.55 -10.29
C ALA A 105 1.61 -13.83 -8.81
N LEU A 106 2.03 -12.80 -8.08
CA LEU A 106 2.34 -12.88 -6.65
C LEU A 106 1.14 -13.34 -5.82
N SER A 107 -0.08 -12.88 -6.10
CA SER A 107 -1.27 -13.34 -5.36
C SER A 107 -1.59 -14.82 -5.55
N TYR A 108 -1.22 -15.40 -6.71
CA TYR A 108 -1.33 -16.85 -6.92
C TYR A 108 -0.19 -17.65 -6.26
N ILE A 109 1.02 -17.08 -6.20
CA ILE A 109 2.22 -17.76 -5.68
C ILE A 109 2.28 -17.69 -4.14
N LEU A 110 1.87 -16.56 -3.57
CA LEU A 110 1.95 -16.24 -2.13
C LEU A 110 0.54 -16.27 -1.50
N PRO A 111 0.08 -17.41 -0.97
CA PRO A 111 -1.25 -17.51 -0.35
C PRO A 111 -1.37 -16.73 0.97
N GLY A 112 -0.28 -16.18 1.49
CA GLY A 112 -0.21 -15.49 2.79
C GLY A 112 -0.16 -13.97 2.71
N ILE A 113 -0.65 -13.33 1.65
CA ILE A 113 -0.76 -11.87 1.58
C ILE A 113 -2.00 -11.44 2.40
N ASP A 114 -1.77 -10.69 3.48
CA ASP A 114 -2.82 -10.23 4.41
C ASP A 114 -3.64 -9.08 3.83
N PHE A 115 -2.99 -8.16 3.11
CA PHE A 115 -3.65 -7.07 2.40
C PHE A 115 -2.79 -6.53 1.25
N CYS A 116 -3.36 -5.67 0.42
CA CYS A 116 -2.65 -4.86 -0.57
C CYS A 116 -2.99 -3.39 -0.38
N CYS A 117 -2.09 -2.50 -0.78
CA CYS A 117 -2.37 -1.07 -0.82
C CYS A 117 -1.91 -0.38 -2.09
N PHE A 118 -2.68 0.64 -2.49
CA PHE A 118 -2.33 1.58 -3.53
C PHE A 118 -2.35 3.01 -2.99
N LEU A 119 -1.20 3.68 -3.00
CA LEU A 119 -0.95 4.88 -2.19
C LEU A 119 -1.13 6.21 -2.93
N GLY A 120 -1.95 6.26 -3.96
CA GLY A 120 -2.38 7.51 -4.63
C GLY A 120 -1.73 7.73 -5.99
N ASP A 121 -2.10 8.85 -6.63
CA ASP A 121 -1.63 9.29 -7.94
C ASP A 121 -1.85 8.26 -9.05
N TYR A 122 -3.13 8.02 -9.33
CA TYR A 122 -3.61 7.16 -10.40
C TYR A 122 -3.44 7.81 -11.75
N SER A 123 -3.60 9.12 -11.82
CA SER A 123 -3.55 9.94 -13.04
C SER A 123 -2.32 10.84 -12.99
N ILE A 124 -1.69 11.08 -14.15
CA ILE A 124 -0.62 12.09 -14.28
C ILE A 124 -1.06 13.48 -13.79
N GLY A 125 -2.36 13.80 -13.88
CA GLY A 125 -2.97 15.00 -13.32
C GLY A 125 -2.24 16.30 -13.66
N SER A 126 -1.65 16.38 -14.86
CA SER A 126 -0.96 17.55 -15.37
C SER A 126 -1.93 18.70 -15.63
N GLU A 127 -1.41 19.92 -15.84
CA GLU A 127 -2.23 21.11 -16.13
C GLU A 127 -3.12 20.95 -17.38
N THR A 128 -2.78 20.03 -18.29
CA THR A 128 -3.51 19.75 -19.54
C THR A 128 -4.40 18.52 -19.46
N THR A 129 -4.43 17.80 -18.34
CA THR A 129 -5.26 16.59 -18.20
C THR A 129 -6.74 16.97 -18.09
N THR A 130 -7.54 16.57 -19.07
CA THR A 130 -8.99 16.80 -19.04
C THR A 130 -9.69 15.88 -18.03
N LEU A 131 -10.88 16.26 -17.54
CA LEU A 131 -11.70 15.40 -16.69
C LEU A 131 -12.04 14.05 -17.36
N ALA A 132 -12.17 14.01 -18.68
CA ALA A 132 -12.43 12.79 -19.43
C ALA A 132 -11.22 11.84 -19.38
N GLN A 133 -10.03 12.37 -19.65
CA GLN A 133 -8.78 11.62 -19.55
C GLN A 133 -8.54 11.13 -18.12
N GLY A 134 -8.70 11.99 -17.11
CA GLY A 134 -8.51 11.55 -15.72
C GLY A 134 -9.46 10.42 -15.30
N ARG A 135 -10.74 10.46 -15.73
CA ARG A 135 -11.68 9.33 -15.51
C ARG A 135 -11.25 8.06 -16.21
N GLN A 136 -10.73 8.18 -17.43
CA GLN A 136 -10.14 7.06 -18.17
C GLN A 136 -8.94 6.49 -17.43
N HIS A 137 -8.02 7.34 -16.95
CA HIS A 137 -6.86 6.92 -16.17
C HIS A 137 -7.27 6.12 -14.93
N PHE A 138 -8.26 6.61 -14.18
CA PHE A 138 -8.82 5.85 -13.06
C PHE A 138 -9.40 4.51 -13.49
N ALA A 139 -10.11 4.43 -14.62
CA ALA A 139 -10.70 3.18 -15.10
C ALA A 139 -9.63 2.14 -15.46
N GLU A 140 -8.57 2.56 -16.14
CA GLU A 140 -7.46 1.71 -16.59
C GLU A 140 -6.66 1.18 -15.39
N ILE A 141 -6.22 2.05 -14.47
CA ILE A 141 -5.52 1.63 -13.26
C ILE A 141 -6.43 0.77 -12.37
N ASN A 142 -7.71 1.10 -12.24
CA ASN A 142 -8.62 0.25 -11.47
C ASN A 142 -8.82 -1.14 -12.07
N ALA A 143 -8.76 -1.29 -13.39
CA ALA A 143 -8.78 -2.59 -14.05
C ALA A 143 -7.52 -3.39 -13.72
N ILE A 144 -6.35 -2.77 -13.82
CA ILE A 144 -5.05 -3.35 -13.44
C ILE A 144 -5.05 -3.81 -11.98
N LEU A 145 -5.45 -2.94 -11.05
CA LEU A 145 -5.48 -3.27 -9.62
C LEU A 145 -6.57 -4.28 -9.26
N LYS A 146 -7.69 -4.32 -9.98
CA LYS A 146 -8.73 -5.34 -9.78
C LYS A 146 -8.17 -6.74 -10.06
N GLU A 147 -7.39 -6.87 -11.12
CA GLU A 147 -6.72 -8.12 -11.48
C GLU A 147 -5.56 -8.44 -10.52
N GLY A 148 -4.74 -7.44 -10.17
CA GLY A 148 -3.58 -7.60 -9.29
C GLY A 148 -3.94 -7.92 -7.83
N PHE A 149 -4.97 -7.28 -7.28
CA PHE A 149 -5.40 -7.40 -5.88
C PHE A 149 -6.66 -8.26 -5.70
N GLY A 150 -7.09 -8.96 -6.75
CA GLY A 150 -8.33 -9.73 -6.75
C GLY A 150 -8.41 -10.70 -5.56
N GLY A 151 -9.48 -10.58 -4.76
CA GLY A 151 -9.71 -11.46 -3.60
C GLY A 151 -8.88 -11.15 -2.34
N ILE A 152 -8.01 -10.14 -2.37
CA ILE A 152 -7.20 -9.72 -1.21
C ILE A 152 -7.82 -8.45 -0.59
N PRO A 153 -7.86 -8.33 0.75
CA PRO A 153 -8.17 -7.08 1.44
C PRO A 153 -7.38 -5.88 0.90
N GLN A 154 -8.04 -4.76 0.57
CA GLN A 154 -7.38 -3.59 -0.04
C GLN A 154 -7.50 -2.33 0.80
N PHE A 155 -6.47 -1.48 0.68
CA PHE A 155 -6.45 -0.09 1.13
C PHE A 155 -5.98 0.83 0.00
N ARG A 156 -6.74 1.89 -0.25
CA ARG A 156 -6.49 2.82 -1.33
C ARG A 156 -6.72 4.24 -0.85
N THR A 157 -5.75 5.10 -1.08
CA THR A 157 -5.83 6.54 -0.81
C THR A 157 -5.74 7.30 -2.13
N PRO A 158 -6.38 8.48 -2.25
CA PRO A 158 -6.05 9.42 -3.30
C PRO A 158 -4.66 10.02 -3.06
N GLY A 159 -4.03 10.48 -4.14
CA GLY A 159 -2.89 11.39 -4.13
C GLY A 159 -3.25 12.81 -4.55
N ASP A 160 -2.26 13.69 -4.64
CA ASP A 160 -2.49 15.11 -4.91
C ASP A 160 -2.92 15.38 -6.36
N ARG A 161 -2.50 14.52 -7.29
CA ARG A 161 -2.83 14.63 -8.72
C ARG A 161 -4.25 14.19 -9.05
N ASP A 162 -4.82 13.35 -8.20
CA ASP A 162 -6.07 12.62 -8.47
C ASP A 162 -7.31 13.52 -8.55
N GLY A 163 -7.31 14.64 -7.85
CA GLY A 163 -8.38 15.64 -7.95
C GLY A 163 -8.39 16.40 -9.29
N LEU A 164 -7.29 16.34 -10.06
CA LEU A 164 -7.01 17.15 -11.26
C LEU A 164 -7.06 18.67 -11.00
N ARG A 165 -6.72 19.10 -9.78
CA ARG A 165 -6.75 20.53 -9.40
C ARG A 165 -5.70 21.37 -10.13
N ARG A 166 -4.62 20.76 -10.62
CA ARG A 166 -3.62 21.46 -11.45
C ARG A 166 -4.19 21.83 -12.82
N ALA A 167 -5.24 21.14 -13.28
CA ALA A 167 -5.86 21.33 -14.58
C ALA A 167 -7.12 22.22 -14.54
N LEU A 168 -7.22 23.16 -13.59
CA LEU A 168 -8.41 24.03 -13.45
C LEU A 168 -8.71 24.79 -14.74
N GLU A 169 -7.70 25.42 -15.34
CA GLU A 169 -7.87 26.22 -16.56
C GLU A 169 -8.35 25.36 -17.74
N THR A 170 -7.75 24.19 -17.90
CA THR A 170 -8.14 23.20 -18.93
C THR A 170 -9.57 22.67 -18.74
N ASN A 171 -10.07 22.66 -17.50
CA ASN A 171 -11.36 22.07 -17.14
C ASN A 171 -12.38 23.12 -16.71
N ASP A 172 -12.41 24.30 -17.34
CA ASP A 172 -13.42 25.34 -17.09
C ASP A 172 -13.53 25.74 -15.60
N ASN A 173 -12.40 25.83 -14.90
CA ASN A 173 -12.28 26.08 -13.46
C ASN A 173 -13.03 25.07 -12.57
N THR A 174 -13.11 23.81 -13.02
CA THR A 174 -13.64 22.69 -12.23
C THR A 174 -12.65 21.54 -12.11
N TRP A 175 -12.96 20.58 -11.22
CA TRP A 175 -12.11 19.46 -10.87
C TRP A 175 -12.95 18.27 -10.37
N LEU A 176 -12.33 17.09 -10.23
CA LEU A 176 -13.04 15.89 -9.75
C LEU A 176 -13.40 16.05 -8.27
N GLN A 177 -14.69 15.93 -7.97
CA GLN A 177 -15.21 16.18 -6.63
C GLN A 177 -14.95 14.99 -5.70
N PRO A 178 -14.85 15.20 -4.37
CA PRO A 178 -14.54 14.13 -3.40
C PRO A 178 -15.46 12.91 -3.54
N LYS A 179 -16.76 13.15 -3.71
CA LYS A 179 -17.77 12.09 -3.91
C LYS A 179 -17.49 11.26 -5.17
N GLU A 180 -16.99 11.87 -6.23
CA GLU A 180 -16.63 11.16 -7.45
C GLU A 180 -15.34 10.33 -7.23
N ILE A 181 -14.30 10.94 -6.65
CA ILE A 181 -13.04 10.23 -6.34
C ILE A 181 -13.26 9.04 -5.41
N TYR A 182 -14.16 9.15 -4.44
CA TYR A 182 -14.54 8.01 -3.60
C TYR A 182 -14.99 6.78 -4.43
N THR A 183 -15.69 7.01 -5.56
CA THR A 183 -16.11 5.90 -6.44
C THR A 183 -14.96 5.26 -7.20
N TYR A 184 -13.82 5.93 -7.35
CA TYR A 184 -12.62 5.36 -7.98
C TYR A 184 -11.62 4.81 -6.98
N VAL A 185 -11.62 5.32 -5.74
CA VAL A 185 -10.57 5.04 -4.75
C VAL A 185 -11.18 4.46 -3.47
N GLY A 186 -11.87 5.28 -2.67
CA GLY A 186 -12.26 4.91 -1.31
C GLY A 186 -13.27 3.75 -1.23
N ARG A 187 -14.08 3.51 -2.27
CA ARG A 187 -15.02 2.37 -2.31
C ARG A 187 -14.33 1.00 -2.23
N TYR A 188 -13.06 0.93 -2.62
CA TYR A 188 -12.28 -0.32 -2.64
C TYR A 188 -11.73 -0.69 -1.26
N ASN A 189 -11.90 0.17 -0.26
CA ASN A 189 -11.53 -0.11 1.12
C ASN A 189 -12.61 -0.94 1.86
N GLU A 190 -13.39 -1.74 1.13
CA GLU A 190 -14.54 -2.51 1.62
C GLU A 190 -14.19 -3.38 2.84
N GLY A 191 -15.04 -3.36 3.87
CA GLY A 191 -14.79 -4.05 5.14
C GLY A 191 -13.93 -3.25 6.13
N ALA A 192 -13.49 -2.03 5.77
CA ALA A 192 -12.89 -1.10 6.72
C ALA A 192 -13.95 -0.35 7.55
N THR A 193 -13.53 0.15 8.71
CA THR A 193 -14.26 1.17 9.47
C THR A 193 -13.88 2.54 8.94
N TYR A 194 -14.82 3.18 8.24
CA TYR A 194 -14.59 4.50 7.65
C TYR A 194 -14.70 5.61 8.68
N GLY A 195 -13.76 6.55 8.63
CA GLY A 195 -13.94 7.87 9.23
C GLY A 195 -14.71 8.82 8.30
N SER A 196 -14.50 8.67 6.99
CA SER A 196 -15.30 9.32 5.96
C SER A 196 -15.35 8.48 4.69
N THR A 197 -16.56 8.22 4.19
CA THR A 197 -16.77 7.65 2.84
C THR A 197 -16.77 8.72 1.76
N THR A 198 -16.49 9.99 2.08
CA THR A 198 -16.33 11.04 1.06
C THR A 198 -14.86 11.34 0.85
N GLU A 199 -14.11 11.49 1.95
CA GLU A 199 -12.67 11.77 1.94
C GLU A 199 -11.82 10.50 1.93
N GLY A 200 -12.43 9.32 2.05
CA GLY A 200 -11.77 8.03 1.80
C GLY A 200 -10.91 7.46 2.93
N TYR A 201 -10.76 8.14 4.07
CA TYR A 201 -9.94 7.64 5.18
C TYR A 201 -10.68 6.64 6.09
N CYS A 202 -9.96 5.59 6.50
CA CYS A 202 -10.51 4.43 7.21
C CYS A 202 -9.43 3.65 7.97
N TYR A 203 -9.85 2.64 8.75
CA TYR A 203 -8.95 1.61 9.26
C TYR A 203 -9.58 0.22 9.17
N ARG A 204 -8.77 -0.84 9.20
CA ARG A 204 -9.25 -2.21 9.40
C ARG A 204 -8.43 -2.90 10.50
N ASP A 205 -9.13 -3.68 11.31
CA ASP A 205 -8.50 -4.58 12.27
C ASP A 205 -8.35 -5.96 11.65
N PHE A 206 -7.18 -6.57 11.86
CA PHE A 206 -6.89 -7.97 11.57
C PHE A 206 -6.67 -8.65 12.92
N ASP A 207 -7.76 -9.08 13.56
CA ASP A 207 -7.74 -9.58 14.94
C ASP A 207 -6.80 -10.77 15.14
N GLU A 208 -6.74 -11.68 14.16
CA GLU A 208 -5.85 -12.86 14.19
C GLU A 208 -4.36 -12.46 14.23
N LYS A 209 -4.03 -11.31 13.65
CA LYS A 209 -2.68 -10.73 13.63
C LYS A 209 -2.47 -9.68 14.73
N LYS A 210 -3.52 -9.33 15.49
CA LYS A 210 -3.56 -8.19 16.41
C LYS A 210 -3.05 -6.91 15.76
N LEU A 211 -3.49 -6.62 14.54
CA LEU A 211 -3.02 -5.49 13.76
C LEU A 211 -4.16 -4.52 13.47
N ARG A 212 -3.90 -3.22 13.57
CA ARG A 212 -4.72 -2.19 12.92
C ARG A 212 -3.94 -1.58 11.76
N VAL A 213 -4.56 -1.52 10.59
CA VAL A 213 -4.04 -0.78 9.44
C VAL A 213 -4.88 0.47 9.25
N PHE A 214 -4.25 1.64 9.32
CA PHE A 214 -4.85 2.92 8.96
C PHE A 214 -4.60 3.23 7.50
N CYS A 215 -5.61 3.73 6.80
CA CYS A 215 -5.49 4.33 5.49
C CYS A 215 -5.99 5.78 5.61
N LEU A 216 -5.03 6.71 5.62
CA LEU A 216 -5.25 8.14 5.79
C LEU A 216 -5.25 8.81 4.42
N SER A 217 -6.12 9.79 4.25
CA SER A 217 -6.10 10.67 3.08
C SER A 217 -5.26 11.89 3.44
N THR A 218 -3.97 11.82 3.12
CA THR A 218 -3.04 12.96 3.32
C THR A 218 -3.07 13.96 2.18
N ALA A 219 -3.87 13.69 1.15
CA ALA A 219 -4.27 14.59 0.07
C ALA A 219 -5.81 14.61 0.00
N GLU A 220 -6.48 15.22 1.00
CA GLU A 220 -7.95 15.26 1.00
C GLU A 220 -8.45 15.99 -0.24
N ILE A 221 -9.30 15.31 -1.03
CA ILE A 221 -9.80 15.87 -2.28
C ILE A 221 -10.59 17.15 -1.97
N GLY A 222 -10.28 18.24 -2.67
CA GLY A 222 -10.90 19.55 -2.41
C GLY A 222 -10.20 20.37 -1.33
N MET A 223 -9.20 19.82 -0.63
CA MET A 223 -8.19 20.61 0.08
C MET A 223 -7.02 20.96 -0.86
N ASN A 224 -6.14 21.83 -0.38
CA ASN A 224 -4.95 22.26 -1.10
C ASN A 224 -3.80 21.31 -0.75
N TRP A 225 -3.30 20.56 -1.74
CA TRP A 225 -2.08 19.74 -1.63
C TRP A 225 -2.13 18.73 -0.49
N ASP A 226 -1.16 18.77 0.43
CA ASP A 226 -0.98 17.88 1.57
C ASP A 226 -1.87 18.19 2.78
N ASN A 227 -2.91 19.00 2.60
CA ASN A 227 -3.78 19.41 3.68
C ASN A 227 -4.75 18.30 4.12
N VAL A 228 -4.96 18.26 5.45
CA VAL A 228 -5.79 17.31 6.16
C VAL A 228 -6.80 18.05 7.04
N SER A 229 -8.07 17.66 6.96
CA SER A 229 -9.15 18.29 7.72
C SER A 229 -8.98 18.08 9.22
N LEU A 230 -9.54 19.00 10.00
CA LEU A 230 -9.62 18.84 11.45
C LEU A 230 -10.44 17.61 11.84
N THR A 231 -11.43 17.25 11.03
CA THR A 231 -12.27 16.06 11.20
C THR A 231 -11.45 14.77 11.10
N GLN A 232 -10.63 14.62 10.04
CA GLN A 232 -9.76 13.46 9.91
C GLN A 232 -8.73 13.38 11.04
N ARG A 233 -8.09 14.50 11.39
CA ARG A 233 -7.12 14.57 12.49
C ARG A 233 -7.70 14.11 13.82
N LEU A 234 -8.89 14.61 14.18
CA LEU A 234 -9.58 14.22 15.41
C LEU A 234 -10.02 12.76 15.38
N TRP A 235 -10.53 12.29 14.24
CA TRP A 235 -10.89 10.88 14.03
C TRP A 235 -9.67 9.98 14.22
N PHE A 236 -8.55 10.33 13.61
CA PHE A 236 -7.31 9.56 13.69
C PHE A 236 -6.80 9.50 15.13
N ALA A 237 -6.74 10.62 15.84
CA ALA A 237 -6.35 10.63 17.25
C ALA A 237 -7.23 9.72 18.12
N ARG A 238 -8.55 9.71 17.91
CA ARG A 238 -9.47 8.83 18.66
C ARG A 238 -9.31 7.37 18.30
N ALA A 239 -9.18 7.05 17.02
CA ALA A 239 -9.02 5.69 16.54
C ALA A 239 -7.64 5.10 16.95
N LEU A 240 -6.61 5.93 16.97
CA LEU A 240 -5.27 5.60 17.46
C LEU A 240 -5.27 5.33 18.96
N LYS A 241 -5.93 6.19 19.76
CA LYS A 241 -6.16 5.94 21.18
C LYS A 241 -6.87 4.59 21.41
N ALA A 242 -7.90 4.29 20.61
CA ALA A 242 -8.69 3.08 20.77
C ALA A 242 -7.87 1.80 20.53
N VAL A 243 -6.99 1.76 19.53
CA VAL A 243 -6.08 0.62 19.32
C VAL A 243 -4.96 0.60 20.35
N GLY A 244 -4.45 1.77 20.77
CA GLY A 244 -3.40 1.85 21.78
C GLY A 244 -3.83 1.37 23.18
N ALA A 245 -5.13 1.26 23.46
CA ALA A 245 -5.63 0.59 24.65
C ALA A 245 -5.57 -0.95 24.56
N LYS A 246 -5.30 -1.52 23.38
CA LYS A 246 -5.23 -2.97 23.15
C LYS A 246 -3.80 -3.48 23.31
N ALA A 247 -3.56 -4.27 24.36
CA ALA A 247 -2.24 -4.84 24.65
C ALA A 247 -1.77 -5.82 23.56
N GLY A 248 -0.50 -5.68 23.15
CA GLY A 248 0.15 -6.56 22.18
C GLY A 248 -0.34 -6.38 20.73
N TRP A 249 -1.01 -5.27 20.43
CA TRP A 249 -1.41 -4.92 19.08
C TRP A 249 -0.31 -4.15 18.34
N GLY A 250 -0.29 -4.28 17.01
CA GLY A 250 0.53 -3.51 16.10
C GLY A 250 -0.29 -2.51 15.28
N VAL A 251 0.38 -1.51 14.73
CA VAL A 251 -0.21 -0.50 13.85
C VAL A 251 0.65 -0.32 12.60
N VAL A 252 0.02 -0.37 11.43
CA VAL A 252 0.56 0.09 10.14
C VAL A 252 -0.25 1.29 9.70
N ILE A 253 0.41 2.29 9.14
CA ILE A 253 -0.22 3.52 8.65
C ILE A 253 0.10 3.67 7.18
N LEU A 254 -0.92 3.92 6.37
CA LEU A 254 -0.83 4.08 4.92
C LEU A 254 -1.30 5.48 4.55
N SER A 255 -0.56 6.17 3.71
CA SER A 255 -0.86 7.54 3.24
C SER A 255 -0.28 7.78 1.86
N HIS A 256 -0.65 8.89 1.21
CA HIS A 256 0.03 9.32 -0.03
C HIS A 256 1.25 10.17 0.31
N TYR A 257 1.04 11.38 0.82
CA TYR A 257 2.10 12.17 1.45
C TYR A 257 2.62 11.50 2.73
N PRO A 258 3.91 11.67 3.05
CA PRO A 258 4.45 11.29 4.33
C PRO A 258 3.92 12.14 5.48
N LEU A 259 3.89 11.57 6.69
CA LEU A 259 3.20 12.16 7.84
C LEU A 259 3.99 13.28 8.53
N ASP A 260 5.18 13.60 8.05
CA ASP A 260 6.03 14.75 8.44
C ASP A 260 6.21 15.75 7.29
N PHE A 261 5.53 15.55 6.16
CA PHE A 261 5.61 16.42 4.99
C PHE A 261 4.95 17.78 5.22
N THR A 262 5.49 18.80 4.56
CA THR A 262 4.81 20.10 4.38
C THR A 262 5.14 20.66 3.01
N GLU A 263 4.19 20.54 2.09
CA GLU A 263 4.29 21.16 0.76
C GLU A 263 3.74 22.58 0.77
N ASN A 264 2.59 22.76 1.42
CA ASN A 264 1.91 24.03 1.47
C ASN A 264 2.49 24.95 2.57
N GLN A 265 2.37 26.27 2.40
CA GLN A 265 2.74 27.24 3.45
C GLN A 265 1.82 27.14 4.68
N ASP A 266 0.64 26.51 4.57
CA ASP A 266 -0.25 26.28 5.71
C ASP A 266 0.19 25.09 6.56
N LYS A 267 1.19 25.36 7.40
CA LYS A 267 1.75 24.44 8.40
C LYS A 267 0.72 23.90 9.40
N ASN A 268 -0.49 24.48 9.49
CA ASN A 268 -1.49 24.08 10.48
C ASN A 268 -2.45 23.01 9.97
N SER A 269 -2.39 22.66 8.68
CA SER A 269 -3.24 21.63 8.08
C SER A 269 -2.49 20.58 7.30
N SER A 270 -1.20 20.77 7.01
CA SER A 270 -0.39 19.80 6.26
C SER A 270 -0.31 18.42 6.92
N ALA A 271 0.17 17.43 6.16
CA ALA A 271 0.31 16.05 6.57
C ALA A 271 1.10 15.89 7.88
N LYS A 272 2.08 16.78 8.14
CA LYS A 272 2.83 16.84 9.42
C LYS A 272 1.96 16.81 10.68
N THR A 273 0.73 17.33 10.60
CA THR A 273 -0.17 17.39 11.74
C THR A 273 -0.59 15.99 12.23
N LEU A 274 -0.59 14.99 11.35
CA LEU A 274 -0.81 13.58 11.68
C LEU A 274 0.45 12.96 12.32
N GLY A 275 1.65 13.32 11.86
CA GLY A 275 2.92 12.98 12.51
C GLY A 275 3.01 13.51 13.94
N ASN A 276 2.57 14.75 14.16
CA ASN A 276 2.52 15.35 15.50
C ASN A 276 1.54 14.60 16.43
N ILE A 277 0.41 14.11 15.91
CA ILE A 277 -0.50 13.23 16.66
C ILE A 277 0.20 11.91 17.03
N LEU A 278 0.95 11.30 16.11
CA LEU A 278 1.72 10.09 16.39
C LEU A 278 2.81 10.31 17.43
N LYS A 279 3.51 11.46 17.38
CA LYS A 279 4.48 11.83 18.41
C LYS A 279 3.83 11.86 19.80
N GLN A 280 2.69 12.52 19.92
CA GLN A 280 1.95 12.57 21.19
C GLN A 280 1.44 11.20 21.63
N TYR A 281 1.09 10.32 20.69
CA TYR A 281 0.71 8.95 21.01
C TYR A 281 1.88 8.17 21.62
N ILE A 282 3.05 8.16 20.97
CA ILE A 282 4.19 7.38 21.48
C ILE A 282 4.68 7.89 22.84
N ASP A 283 4.56 9.20 23.09
CA ASP A 283 4.93 9.81 24.37
C ASP A 283 3.90 9.57 25.49
N GLY A 284 2.72 9.02 25.16
CA GLY A 284 1.59 8.93 26.09
C GLY A 284 1.00 10.31 26.45
N GLY A 285 1.24 11.31 25.60
CA GLY A 285 0.82 12.69 25.77
C GLY A 285 -0.64 12.92 25.40
N SER A 286 -0.92 14.10 24.83
CA SER A 286 -2.28 14.46 24.42
C SER A 286 -2.30 15.49 23.30
N VAL A 287 -3.36 15.47 22.50
CA VAL A 287 -3.63 16.49 21.49
C VAL A 287 -4.96 17.18 21.79
N THR A 288 -5.06 18.48 21.47
CA THR A 288 -6.32 19.23 21.53
C THR A 288 -6.70 19.65 20.11
N LEU A 289 -7.83 19.11 19.62
CA LEU A 289 -8.31 19.31 18.26
C LEU A 289 -9.79 19.67 18.33
N SER A 290 -10.20 20.77 17.69
CA SER A 290 -11.60 21.25 17.73
C SER A 290 -12.14 21.44 19.17
N GLY A 291 -11.30 21.98 20.06
CA GLY A 291 -11.64 22.16 21.48
C GLY A 291 -11.77 20.86 22.28
N MET A 292 -11.47 19.69 21.69
CA MET A 292 -11.53 18.39 22.36
C MET A 292 -10.13 17.85 22.60
N THR A 293 -9.84 17.47 23.84
CA THR A 293 -8.58 16.84 24.22
C THR A 293 -8.67 15.32 24.10
N VAL A 294 -7.74 14.72 23.35
CA VAL A 294 -7.52 13.28 23.29
C VAL A 294 -6.21 12.98 24.01
N SER A 295 -6.30 12.41 25.22
CA SER A 295 -5.14 11.92 25.96
C SER A 295 -4.86 10.45 25.63
N PHE A 296 -3.59 10.16 25.34
CA PHE A 296 -3.06 8.83 25.06
C PHE A 296 -2.47 8.13 26.29
N LYS A 297 -2.50 8.80 27.45
CA LYS A 297 -2.09 8.21 28.72
C LYS A 297 -2.81 6.89 28.95
N ASP A 298 -2.05 5.85 29.26
CA ASP A 298 -2.52 4.48 29.47
C ASP A 298 -3.25 3.87 28.24
N SER A 299 -3.09 4.48 27.06
CA SER A 299 -3.73 4.09 25.79
C SER A 299 -2.76 4.23 24.62
N ASN A 300 -1.47 3.99 24.86
CA ASN A 300 -0.38 4.05 23.88
C ASN A 300 0.43 2.74 23.77
N SER A 301 -0.18 1.61 24.09
CA SER A 301 0.49 0.31 24.17
C SER A 301 0.65 -0.42 22.83
N ALA A 302 -0.14 -0.06 21.81
CA ALA A 302 -0.01 -0.68 20.49
C ALA A 302 1.25 -0.15 19.79
N LYS A 303 2.07 -1.06 19.27
CA LYS A 303 3.35 -0.72 18.63
C LYS A 303 3.13 -0.21 17.21
N ILE A 304 3.66 0.97 16.88
CA ILE A 304 3.70 1.45 15.50
C ILE A 304 4.84 0.72 14.78
N TYR A 305 4.53 -0.05 13.73
CA TYR A 305 5.55 -0.74 12.95
C TYR A 305 6.22 0.21 11.94
N ALA A 306 5.41 0.91 11.14
CA ALA A 306 5.86 1.95 10.23
C ALA A 306 4.67 2.72 9.65
N ALA A 307 4.94 3.90 9.11
CA ALA A 307 4.08 4.61 8.20
C ALA A 307 4.63 4.49 6.77
N PHE A 308 3.84 3.89 5.88
CA PHE A 308 4.16 3.70 4.46
C PHE A 308 3.47 4.77 3.63
N HIS A 309 4.22 5.35 2.68
CA HIS A 309 3.72 6.44 1.85
C HIS A 309 4.13 6.31 0.37
N GLY A 310 3.46 7.07 -0.49
CA GLY A 310 3.80 7.26 -1.91
C GLY A 310 4.46 8.61 -2.14
N HIS A 311 4.05 9.33 -3.19
CA HIS A 311 4.36 10.73 -3.51
C HIS A 311 5.82 11.02 -3.88
N THR A 312 6.79 10.46 -3.15
CA THR A 312 8.19 10.87 -3.28
C THR A 312 8.96 10.11 -4.36
N HIS A 313 8.31 9.13 -4.98
CA HIS A 313 8.80 8.31 -6.10
C HIS A 313 10.13 7.60 -5.86
N ASN A 314 10.45 7.29 -4.61
CA ASN A 314 11.68 6.62 -4.20
C ASN A 314 11.37 5.53 -3.18
N PHE A 315 12.40 4.85 -2.70
CA PHE A 315 12.28 3.83 -1.68
C PHE A 315 13.01 4.18 -0.37
N ALA A 316 13.10 5.47 -0.03
CA ALA A 316 13.78 5.94 1.18
C ALA A 316 13.11 5.44 2.48
N VAL A 317 13.95 5.24 3.50
CA VAL A 317 13.52 4.87 4.86
C VAL A 317 14.20 5.81 5.85
N ALA A 318 13.40 6.44 6.70
CA ALA A 318 13.88 7.34 7.73
C ALA A 318 12.99 7.24 8.99
N LYS A 319 13.36 7.96 10.05
CA LYS A 319 12.43 8.24 11.15
C LYS A 319 11.52 9.40 10.77
N LEU A 320 10.29 9.38 11.26
CA LEU A 320 9.41 10.55 11.19
C LEU A 320 9.99 11.68 12.05
N SER A 321 9.79 12.90 11.58
CA SER A 321 10.14 14.12 12.33
C SER A 321 8.92 14.74 13.01
N ASP A 322 9.09 15.17 14.25
CA ASP A 322 8.18 16.10 14.94
C ASP A 322 8.47 17.51 14.43
N VAL A 323 7.61 18.01 13.55
CA VAL A 323 7.85 19.24 12.78
C VAL A 323 7.19 20.43 13.47
N GLN A 324 8.01 21.25 14.11
CA GLN A 324 7.63 22.45 14.85
C GLN A 324 8.20 23.71 14.21
N ASP A 325 7.65 24.88 14.55
CA ASP A 325 8.17 26.16 14.03
C ASP A 325 9.62 26.44 14.51
N SER A 326 10.02 25.86 15.64
CA SER A 326 11.37 25.97 16.20
C SER A 326 12.38 24.99 15.61
N GLY A 327 11.97 24.14 14.65
CA GLY A 327 12.78 23.09 14.05
C GLY A 327 12.16 21.70 14.22
N ASN A 328 12.83 20.70 13.65
CA ASN A 328 12.31 19.34 13.54
C ASN A 328 13.15 18.38 14.38
N THR A 329 12.50 17.41 15.05
CA THR A 329 13.21 16.37 15.82
C THR A 329 12.69 15.00 15.44
N GLU A 330 13.58 14.10 15.03
CA GLU A 330 13.20 12.71 14.73
C GLU A 330 12.65 12.00 15.97
N PHE A 331 11.69 11.10 15.75
CA PHE A 331 11.16 10.23 16.80
C PHE A 331 11.04 8.78 16.33
N ASN A 332 10.87 7.84 17.27
CA ASN A 332 10.95 6.40 17.03
C ASN A 332 9.72 5.80 16.32
N VAL A 333 9.36 6.36 15.16
CA VAL A 333 8.43 5.79 14.19
C VAL A 333 9.06 5.90 12.81
N LEU A 334 9.03 4.81 12.05
CA LEU A 334 9.58 4.77 10.70
C LEU A 334 8.64 5.43 9.69
N ARG A 335 9.23 6.19 8.78
CA ARG A 335 8.68 6.59 7.50
C ARG A 335 9.32 5.72 6.41
N VAL A 336 8.48 5.02 5.64
CA VAL A 336 8.92 4.11 4.58
C VAL A 336 8.24 4.53 3.27
N ALA A 337 9.02 5.01 2.31
CA ALA A 337 8.49 5.33 1.00
C ALA A 337 8.16 4.05 0.20
N THR A 338 7.33 4.19 -0.83
CA THR A 338 7.02 3.16 -1.81
C THR A 338 7.50 3.67 -3.16
N PRO A 339 8.32 2.91 -3.91
CA PRO A 339 8.74 3.32 -5.23
C PRO A 339 7.51 3.45 -6.14
N ASN A 340 7.57 4.35 -7.11
CA ASN A 340 6.44 4.61 -7.98
C ASN A 340 6.29 3.52 -9.04
N MET A 341 5.06 3.26 -9.47
CA MET A 341 4.77 2.36 -10.58
C MET A 341 5.08 2.98 -11.94
N CYS A 342 4.88 4.29 -12.09
CA CYS A 342 5.09 5.00 -13.35
C CYS A 342 6.50 4.77 -13.91
N TYR A 343 6.64 4.64 -15.23
CA TYR A 343 7.95 4.47 -15.88
C TYR A 343 8.91 5.65 -15.61
N PHE A 344 8.36 6.85 -15.45
CA PHE A 344 9.10 8.09 -15.21
C PHE A 344 9.12 8.51 -13.73
N TYR A 345 9.72 9.66 -13.44
CA TYR A 345 9.73 10.33 -12.12
C TYR A 345 10.48 9.61 -10.99
N ASN A 346 11.37 8.66 -11.33
CA ASN A 346 12.15 7.93 -10.33
C ASN A 346 12.99 8.88 -9.46
N ASN A 347 12.86 8.75 -8.15
CA ASN A 347 13.62 9.47 -7.14
C ASN A 347 13.50 11.02 -7.22
N GLU A 348 12.27 11.52 -7.37
CA GLU A 348 11.96 12.96 -7.51
C GLU A 348 12.53 13.80 -6.35
N PHE A 349 12.34 13.37 -5.10
CA PHE A 349 12.88 14.08 -3.92
C PHE A 349 14.36 13.80 -3.62
N GLY A 350 15.05 13.07 -4.49
CA GLY A 350 16.50 12.82 -4.39
C GLY A 350 17.30 13.94 -5.03
N GLU A 351 18.04 13.61 -6.08
CA GLU A 351 18.88 14.56 -6.81
C GLU A 351 18.08 15.72 -7.45
N ASN A 352 16.77 15.56 -7.66
CA ASN A 352 15.97 16.51 -8.44
C ASN A 352 15.34 17.64 -7.61
N GLU A 353 14.82 17.36 -6.41
CA GLU A 353 14.12 18.37 -5.59
C GLU A 353 14.77 18.65 -4.22
N GLY A 354 15.50 17.70 -3.64
CA GLY A 354 16.16 17.86 -2.34
C GLY A 354 15.20 17.88 -1.14
N ALA A 355 15.55 18.62 -0.09
CA ALA A 355 14.79 18.67 1.15
C ALA A 355 13.49 19.49 1.02
N ASP A 356 12.46 19.13 1.78
CA ASP A 356 11.18 19.86 1.80
C ASP A 356 11.31 21.26 2.45
N SER A 357 10.17 21.96 2.56
CA SER A 357 10.10 23.29 3.18
C SER A 357 10.53 23.35 4.65
N ASN A 358 10.64 22.20 5.33
CA ASN A 358 11.14 22.08 6.69
C ASN A 358 12.61 21.61 6.74
N GLY A 359 13.25 21.36 5.61
CA GLY A 359 14.63 20.85 5.54
C GLY A 359 14.73 19.35 5.81
N ILE A 360 13.64 18.59 5.61
CA ILE A 360 13.64 17.13 5.73
C ILE A 360 13.93 16.52 4.36
N GLU A 361 14.88 15.58 4.30
CA GLU A 361 15.19 14.83 3.07
C GLU A 361 14.25 13.63 2.90
N TYR A 362 13.67 13.53 1.71
CA TYR A 362 12.75 12.43 1.36
C TYR A 362 13.29 11.51 0.27
N GLY A 363 14.34 11.92 -0.45
CA GLY A 363 14.92 11.15 -1.54
C GLY A 363 16.02 10.18 -1.15
N GLU A 364 16.47 9.44 -2.16
CA GLU A 364 17.63 8.55 -2.07
C GLU A 364 18.82 9.14 -2.81
N ALA A 365 20.03 8.74 -2.40
CA ALA A 365 21.26 9.13 -3.09
C ALA A 365 21.46 8.41 -4.43
N THR A 366 20.66 7.39 -4.74
CA THR A 366 20.79 6.60 -5.96
C THR A 366 19.43 6.49 -6.64
N THR A 367 19.38 6.91 -7.90
CA THR A 367 18.19 6.75 -8.75
C THR A 367 18.29 5.44 -9.52
N TYR A 368 17.30 4.56 -9.33
CA TYR A 368 17.18 3.32 -10.08
C TYR A 368 16.33 3.55 -11.32
N ALA A 369 16.98 3.67 -12.48
CA ALA A 369 16.30 3.95 -13.73
C ALA A 369 15.48 2.74 -14.19
N LYS A 370 14.31 3.03 -14.77
CA LYS A 370 13.45 2.01 -15.37
C LYS A 370 13.83 1.74 -16.82
N THR A 371 13.69 0.48 -17.25
CA THR A 371 14.09 0.02 -18.59
C THR A 371 12.91 -0.65 -19.29
N HIS A 372 12.44 -0.04 -20.38
CA HIS A 372 11.26 -0.49 -21.12
C HIS A 372 11.37 -1.94 -21.60
N ASP A 373 10.24 -2.64 -21.62
CA ASP A 373 10.13 -4.05 -22.00
C ASP A 373 11.00 -5.00 -21.17
N THR A 374 11.21 -4.68 -19.89
CA THR A 374 11.87 -5.56 -18.92
C THR A 374 11.09 -5.60 -17.61
N ALA A 375 11.50 -6.43 -16.65
CA ALA A 375 10.88 -6.43 -15.33
C ALA A 375 11.12 -5.10 -14.57
N ASP A 376 12.12 -4.33 -15.00
CA ASP A 376 12.52 -3.05 -14.42
C ASP A 376 11.81 -1.86 -15.10
N ASP A 377 10.74 -2.07 -15.88
CA ASP A 377 9.97 -0.95 -16.46
C ASP A 377 8.93 -0.34 -15.49
N THR A 378 8.84 -0.91 -14.29
CA THR A 378 7.96 -0.47 -13.21
C THR A 378 8.58 -0.86 -11.86
N SER A 379 7.98 -0.40 -10.77
CA SER A 379 8.41 -0.76 -9.41
C SER A 379 7.24 -0.79 -8.43
N PHE A 380 7.28 -1.74 -7.50
CA PHE A 380 6.45 -1.79 -6.29
C PHE A 380 7.13 -2.70 -5.26
N VAL A 381 6.59 -2.81 -4.05
CA VAL A 381 7.22 -3.60 -2.98
C VAL A 381 6.28 -4.62 -2.34
N VAL A 382 6.84 -5.76 -1.98
CA VAL A 382 6.20 -6.74 -1.09
C VAL A 382 6.86 -6.65 0.29
N ASN A 383 6.08 -6.23 1.28
CA ASN A 383 6.52 -6.07 2.66
C ASN A 383 6.19 -7.31 3.48
N VAL A 384 7.11 -7.72 4.35
CA VAL A 384 6.93 -8.75 5.38
C VAL A 384 7.38 -8.14 6.70
N ILE A 385 6.41 -7.78 7.55
CA ILE A 385 6.69 -7.37 8.93
C ILE A 385 6.77 -8.62 9.79
N ASN A 386 7.87 -8.78 10.52
CA ASN A 386 8.09 -9.82 11.52
C ASN A 386 8.11 -9.18 12.91
N PRO A 387 6.96 -9.07 13.61
CA PRO A 387 6.90 -8.38 14.90
C PRO A 387 7.81 -8.98 15.97
N SER A 388 7.96 -10.30 15.98
CA SER A 388 8.80 -11.03 16.95
C SER A 388 10.29 -10.74 16.80
N GLU A 389 10.73 -10.41 15.59
CA GLU A 389 12.12 -10.07 15.28
C GLU A 389 12.36 -8.56 15.28
N GLY A 390 11.28 -7.76 15.31
CA GLY A 390 11.37 -6.32 15.17
C GLY A 390 11.89 -5.90 13.81
N LYS A 391 11.55 -6.63 12.74
CA LYS A 391 12.02 -6.35 11.38
C LYS A 391 10.89 -6.16 10.37
N ILE A 392 11.18 -5.38 9.35
CA ILE A 392 10.41 -5.28 8.11
C ILE A 392 11.36 -5.67 6.97
N HIS A 393 11.01 -6.70 6.23
CA HIS A 393 11.66 -7.04 4.97
C HIS A 393 10.81 -6.50 3.85
N SER A 394 11.39 -5.68 2.98
CA SER A 394 10.67 -5.06 1.89
C SER A 394 11.38 -5.42 0.59
N PHE A 395 10.76 -6.30 -0.20
CA PHE A 395 11.33 -6.81 -1.43
C PHE A 395 10.80 -6.02 -2.62
N CYS A 396 11.71 -5.44 -3.38
CA CYS A 396 11.35 -4.65 -4.55
C CYS A 396 11.11 -5.59 -5.73
N TYR A 397 9.99 -5.41 -6.41
CA TYR A 397 9.79 -5.90 -7.77
C TYR A 397 10.22 -4.80 -8.74
N GLY A 398 10.98 -5.16 -9.77
CA GLY A 398 11.45 -4.24 -10.81
C GLY A 398 12.56 -3.30 -10.34
N ALA A 399 12.63 -2.09 -10.92
CA ALA A 399 13.75 -1.19 -10.70
C ALA A 399 13.84 -0.76 -9.23
N GLY A 400 14.95 -1.10 -8.57
CA GLY A 400 15.18 -0.79 -7.17
C GLY A 400 16.01 -1.85 -6.46
N TYR A 401 15.78 -2.01 -5.16
CA TYR A 401 16.54 -2.93 -4.32
C TYR A 401 15.75 -3.37 -3.09
N ASP A 402 16.12 -4.53 -2.54
CA ASP A 402 15.50 -5.07 -1.34
C ASP A 402 16.02 -4.38 -0.07
N ARG A 403 15.17 -4.28 0.95
CA ARG A 403 15.52 -3.70 2.25
C ARG A 403 15.21 -4.65 3.39
N GLU A 404 16.08 -4.61 4.41
CA GLU A 404 15.79 -5.10 5.74
C GLU A 404 15.84 -3.89 6.70
N ILE A 405 14.74 -3.65 7.42
CA ILE A 405 14.54 -2.46 8.23
C ILE A 405 14.26 -2.88 9.67
N THR A 406 15.02 -2.32 10.61
CA THR A 406 14.79 -2.54 12.05
C THR A 406 13.70 -1.61 12.56
N ILE A 407 12.64 -2.18 13.13
CA ILE A 407 11.56 -1.43 13.78
C ILE A 407 12.11 -0.88 15.11
N PRO A 408 12.03 0.44 15.36
CA PRO A 408 12.48 1.02 16.61
C PRO A 408 11.93 0.31 17.85
N SER A 409 12.79 0.15 18.85
CA SER A 409 12.39 -0.32 20.18
C SER A 409 11.66 0.82 20.89
N SER A 410 10.66 0.48 21.70
CA SER A 410 10.02 1.47 22.58
C SER A 410 10.96 1.78 23.73
N GLY A 411 11.74 2.87 23.64
CA GLY A 411 12.54 3.39 24.76
C GLY A 411 14.01 3.77 24.49
N GLU A 412 14.44 3.92 23.24
CA GLU A 412 15.78 4.47 22.90
C GLU A 412 15.78 5.97 22.63
#